data_AF-A0A1Y1MSW4-F1
#
_entry.id   AF-A0A1Y1MSW4-F1
#
_cell.length_a   1.000
_cell.length_b   1.000
_cell.length_c   1.000
_cell.angle_alpha   90.00
_cell.angle_beta   90.00
_cell.angle_gamma   90.00
#
_symmetry.space_group_name_H-M   'P 1'
#
loop_
_entity.id
_entity.type
_entity.pdbx_description
1 polymer ?
#
loop_
_entity_poly.entity_id
_entity_poly.type
_entity_poly.pdbx_seq_one_letter_code
_entity_poly.pdbx_strand_id
1 'polypeptide(L)'
;ARDSSLGHFAVLDRETYRPPGSDTVILGCSLFSYIPEESQMAVEMGLNDFFLIQDWTVADHNNAHRRDLSWLNDEVAKLENQCNATSIIILTHWSPSRLPGVTDPKHMRSPITSGFSTNLVNEPCFNSIKVKV
;
A
#
# COMPACT_ATOMS: atom_id res chain seq x y z
N ALA A 1 -23.65 12.53 20.82
CA ALA A 1 -22.36 12.39 21.52
C ALA A 1 -21.65 11.15 20.97
N ARG A 2 -20.31 11.17 20.83
CA ARG A 2 -19.55 9.95 20.48
C ARG A 2 -19.55 9.00 21.67
N ASP A 3 -19.98 7.76 21.48
CA ASP A 3 -19.96 6.71 22.49
C ASP A 3 -18.53 6.18 22.66
N SER A 4 -17.95 6.39 23.85
CA SER A 4 -16.58 5.99 24.16
C SER A 4 -16.37 4.47 24.25
N SER A 5 -17.44 3.67 24.27
CA SER A 5 -17.35 2.21 24.25
C SER A 5 -17.05 1.63 22.86
N LEU A 6 -17.30 2.40 21.79
CA LEU A 6 -17.16 1.94 20.40
C LEU A 6 -15.73 2.06 19.85
N GLY A 7 -14.79 2.61 20.62
CA GLY A 7 -13.41 2.83 20.20
C GLY A 7 -13.23 3.99 19.21
N HIS A 8 -12.07 4.02 18.55
CA HIS A 8 -11.73 5.05 17.56
C HIS A 8 -11.72 4.44 16.15
N PHE A 9 -12.54 5.01 15.26
CA PHE A 9 -12.51 4.68 13.85
C PHE A 9 -11.59 5.65 13.11
N ALA A 10 -10.53 5.11 12.50
CA ALA A 10 -9.59 5.84 11.66
C ALA A 10 -9.67 5.31 10.22
N VAL A 11 -9.83 6.19 9.26
CA VAL A 11 -9.73 5.86 7.83
C VAL A 11 -8.29 6.06 7.40
N LEU A 12 -7.68 5.03 6.82
CA LEU A 12 -6.28 5.07 6.40
C LEU A 12 -6.17 5.22 4.88
N ASP A 13 -6.35 6.45 4.39
CA ASP A 13 -6.11 6.82 2.98
C ASP A 13 -5.00 7.88 2.89
N ARG A 14 -3.76 7.41 2.83
CA ARG A 14 -2.54 8.24 2.99
C ARG A 14 -2.59 9.00 4.31
N GLU A 15 -2.83 8.26 5.39
CA GLU A 15 -3.01 8.79 6.75
C GLU A 15 -2.03 8.14 7.74
N THR A 16 -1.69 8.89 8.77
CA THR A 16 -0.76 8.48 9.84
C THR A 16 -1.52 8.40 11.17
N TYR A 17 -1.74 7.19 11.67
CA TYR A 17 -2.39 6.95 12.95
C TYR A 17 -1.38 6.63 14.05
N ARG A 18 -1.55 7.29 15.20
CA ARG A 18 -0.75 7.06 16.41
C ARG A 18 -1.66 6.52 17.52
N PRO A 19 -1.61 5.20 17.79
CA PRO A 19 -2.33 4.61 18.91
C PRO A 19 -1.93 5.29 20.24
N PRO A 20 -2.89 5.69 21.08
CA PRO A 20 -2.58 6.30 22.38
C PRO A 20 -1.72 5.40 23.26
N GLY A 21 -0.67 5.95 23.86
CA GLY A 21 0.23 5.21 24.76
C GLY A 21 1.18 4.23 24.05
N SER A 22 1.37 4.37 22.73
CA SER A 22 2.30 3.57 21.94
C SER A 22 3.31 4.43 21.18
N ASP A 23 4.54 3.94 21.06
CA ASP A 23 5.56 4.50 20.16
C ASP A 23 5.50 3.89 18.74
N THR A 24 4.49 3.06 18.48
CA THR A 24 4.19 2.53 17.15
C THR A 24 3.40 3.55 16.35
N VAL A 25 3.80 3.75 15.10
CA VAL A 25 3.07 4.56 14.12
C VAL A 25 2.49 3.65 13.06
N ILE A 26 1.21 3.83 12.73
CA ILE A 26 0.53 3.10 11.68
C ILE A 26 0.36 4.03 10.50
N LEU A 27 1.00 3.69 9.38
CA LEU A 27 0.76 4.33 8.09
C LEU A 27 -0.22 3.48 7.32
N GLY A 28 -1.16 4.10 6.62
CA GLY A 28 -1.97 3.35 5.68
C GLY A 28 -2.43 4.15 4.47
N CYS A 29 -2.47 3.43 3.36
CA CYS A 29 -2.97 3.91 2.07
C CYS A 29 -3.52 2.71 1.30
N SER A 30 -4.24 2.98 0.22
CA SER A 30 -4.60 1.93 -0.74
C SER A 30 -3.36 1.18 -1.24
N LEU A 31 -2.32 1.93 -1.64
CA LEU A 31 -1.18 1.43 -2.40
C LEU A 31 -1.67 0.75 -3.67
N PHE A 32 -2.27 1.49 -4.60
CA PHE A 32 -2.58 0.91 -5.91
C PHE A 32 -1.32 0.23 -6.48
N SER A 33 -1.46 -0.98 -7.02
CA SER A 33 -0.35 -1.75 -7.58
C SER A 33 0.21 -1.11 -8.85
N TYR A 34 1.49 -1.36 -9.18
CA TYR A 34 2.05 -0.88 -10.45
C TYR A 34 1.78 -1.89 -11.58
N ILE A 35 1.17 -1.41 -12.65
CA ILE A 35 0.87 -2.17 -13.87
C ILE A 35 1.89 -1.76 -14.93
N PRO A 36 2.87 -2.62 -15.26
CA PRO A 36 3.84 -2.33 -16.30
C PRO A 36 3.22 -2.51 -17.69
N GLU A 37 3.80 -1.86 -18.70
CA GLU A 37 3.29 -1.83 -20.08
C GLU A 37 3.05 -3.24 -20.65
N GLU A 38 3.96 -4.18 -20.39
CA GLU A 38 3.85 -5.56 -20.88
C GLU A 38 2.65 -6.33 -20.31
N SER A 39 2.09 -5.89 -19.18
CA SER A 39 0.94 -6.51 -18.54
C SER A 39 -0.36 -5.70 -18.72
N GLN A 40 -0.28 -4.49 -19.29
CA GLN A 40 -1.39 -3.53 -19.32
C GLN A 40 -2.65 -4.14 -19.92
N MET A 41 -2.57 -4.70 -21.13
CA MET A 41 -3.74 -5.26 -21.82
C MET A 41 -4.38 -6.41 -21.03
N ALA A 42 -3.56 -7.29 -20.45
CA ALA A 42 -4.06 -8.42 -19.69
C ALA A 42 -4.78 -7.95 -18.42
N VAL A 43 -4.22 -6.98 -17.70
CA VAL A 43 -4.79 -6.43 -16.47
C VAL A 43 -6.06 -5.63 -16.75
N GLU A 44 -6.02 -4.76 -17.75
CA GLU A 44 -7.15 -3.92 -18.17
C GLU A 44 -8.35 -4.78 -18.57
N MET A 45 -8.13 -5.85 -19.34
CA MET A 45 -9.20 -6.76 -19.74
C MET A 45 -9.61 -7.75 -18.64
N GLY A 46 -8.73 -8.01 -17.68
CA GLY A 46 -8.91 -9.07 -16.67
C GLY A 46 -9.47 -8.60 -15.33
N LEU A 47 -9.44 -7.31 -15.03
CA LEU A 47 -9.92 -6.75 -13.76
C LEU A 47 -11.18 -5.91 -13.92
N ASN A 48 -12.14 -6.14 -13.02
CA ASN A 48 -13.40 -5.41 -12.99
C ASN A 48 -13.22 -3.92 -12.70
N ASP A 49 -12.13 -3.54 -12.04
CA ASP A 49 -11.79 -2.16 -11.69
C ASP A 49 -11.89 -1.23 -12.92
N PHE A 50 -11.40 -1.68 -14.08
CA PHE A 50 -11.38 -0.90 -15.33
C PHE A 50 -12.72 -0.88 -16.09
N PHE A 51 -13.71 -1.63 -15.62
CA PHE A 51 -15.06 -1.67 -16.20
C PHE A 51 -16.11 -1.06 -15.28
N LEU A 52 -15.92 -1.14 -13.96
CA LEU A 52 -16.91 -0.76 -12.96
C LEU A 52 -16.59 0.58 -12.27
N ILE A 53 -15.31 0.98 -12.21
CA ILE A 53 -14.93 2.29 -11.67
C ILE A 53 -15.02 3.29 -12.82
N GLN A 54 -15.86 4.30 -12.62
CA GLN A 54 -16.06 5.34 -13.62
C GLN A 54 -14.76 6.09 -13.91
N ASP A 55 -14.46 6.26 -15.20
CA ASP A 55 -13.31 7.02 -15.70
C ASP A 55 -11.96 6.57 -15.10
N TRP A 56 -11.80 5.26 -14.84
CA TRP A 56 -10.59 4.70 -14.26
C TRP A 56 -9.77 3.94 -15.31
N THR A 57 -8.67 4.54 -15.74
CA THR A 57 -7.73 3.90 -16.69
C THR A 57 -6.54 3.27 -15.99
N VAL A 58 -5.78 2.43 -16.70
CA VAL A 58 -4.48 1.93 -16.20
C VAL A 58 -3.51 3.08 -15.90
N ALA A 59 -3.58 4.18 -16.65
CA ALA A 59 -2.77 5.36 -16.37
C ALA A 59 -3.17 6.00 -15.03
N ASP A 60 -4.47 6.10 -14.74
CA ASP A 60 -4.97 6.63 -13.45
C ASP A 60 -4.58 5.74 -12.28
N HIS A 61 -4.66 4.41 -12.46
CA HIS A 61 -4.20 3.43 -11.49
C HIS A 61 -2.70 3.59 -11.18
N ASN A 62 -1.86 3.70 -12.22
CA ASN A 62 -0.43 3.94 -12.06
C ASN A 62 -0.10 5.34 -11.50
N ASN A 63 -0.94 6.35 -11.76
CA ASN A 63 -0.82 7.67 -11.14
C ASN A 63 -1.12 7.59 -9.63
N ALA A 64 -2.15 6.84 -9.24
CA ALA A 64 -2.49 6.59 -7.85
C ALA A 64 -1.39 5.79 -7.13
N HIS A 65 -0.82 4.78 -7.79
CA HIS A 65 0.36 4.05 -7.29
C HIS A 65 1.50 4.99 -6.95
N ARG A 66 1.89 5.86 -7.90
CA ARG A 66 3.00 6.82 -7.70
C ARG A 66 2.72 7.79 -6.56
N ARG A 67 1.47 8.26 -6.44
CA ARG A 67 1.05 9.16 -5.36
C ARG A 67 1.15 8.48 -4.00
N ASP A 68 0.66 7.24 -3.88
CA ASP A 68 0.70 6.48 -2.64
C ASP A 68 2.14 6.13 -2.25
N LEU A 69 2.97 5.69 -3.21
CA LEU A 69 4.38 5.37 -2.98
C LEU A 69 5.20 6.59 -2.55
N SER A 70 5.03 7.74 -3.23
CA SER A 70 5.69 8.98 -2.85
C SER A 70 5.33 9.39 -1.42
N TRP A 71 4.03 9.38 -1.09
CA TRP A 71 3.56 9.69 0.26
C TRP A 71 4.16 8.75 1.31
N LEU A 72 4.16 7.43 1.03
CA LEU A 72 4.65 6.43 1.97
C LEU A 72 6.17 6.58 2.22
N ASN A 73 6.95 6.82 1.16
CA ASN A 73 8.38 7.09 1.28
C ASN A 73 8.65 8.37 2.09
N ASP A 74 7.90 9.45 1.84
CA ASP A 74 8.04 10.71 2.57
C ASP A 74 7.69 10.57 4.05
N GLU A 75 6.60 9.87 4.38
CA GLU A 75 6.17 9.65 5.77
C GLU A 75 7.16 8.77 6.53
N VAL A 76 7.63 7.67 5.93
CA VAL A 76 8.65 6.83 6.58
C VAL A 76 9.92 7.63 6.83
N ALA A 77 10.41 8.41 5.85
CA ALA A 77 11.60 9.24 6.03
C ALA A 77 11.45 10.29 7.15
N LYS A 78 10.26 10.88 7.32
CA LYS A 78 9.96 11.77 8.46
C LYS A 78 10.03 11.04 9.79
N LEU A 79 9.49 9.82 9.87
CA LEU A 79 9.43 9.02 11.09
C LEU A 79 10.77 8.39 11.47
N GLU A 80 11.66 8.13 10.52
CA GLU A 80 13.01 7.62 10.78
C GLU A 80 13.78 8.51 11.76
N ASN A 81 13.65 9.82 11.64
CA ASN A 81 14.36 10.78 12.48
C ASN A 81 13.66 11.11 13.81
N GLN A 82 12.46 10.57 14.05
CA GLN A 82 11.68 10.87 15.25
C GLN A 82 11.96 9.86 16.38
N CYS A 83 12.39 10.35 17.54
CA CYS A 83 12.67 9.51 18.71
C CYS A 83 11.41 8.86 19.30
N ASN A 84 10.23 9.45 19.11
CA ASN A 84 8.93 8.96 19.61
C ASN A 84 8.20 8.01 18.62
N ALA A 85 8.88 7.60 17.54
CA ALA A 85 8.41 6.58 16.62
C ALA A 85 9.48 5.49 16.58
N THR A 86 9.28 4.41 17.35
CA THR A 86 10.25 3.30 17.43
C THR A 86 9.89 2.14 16.51
N SER A 87 8.62 2.08 16.08
CA SER A 87 8.07 1.05 15.21
C SER A 87 7.10 1.69 14.21
N ILE A 88 7.14 1.23 12.96
CA ILE A 88 6.23 1.63 11.89
C ILE A 88 5.53 0.38 11.36
N ILE A 89 4.21 0.39 11.33
CA ILE A 89 3.37 -0.62 10.69
C ILE A 89 2.75 0.02 9.46
N ILE A 90 2.84 -0.66 8.32
CA ILE A 90 2.27 -0.20 7.05
C ILE A 90 1.09 -1.10 6.71
N LEU A 91 -0.10 -0.51 6.55
CA LEU A 91 -1.31 -1.20 6.14
C LEU A 91 -1.70 -0.79 4.72
N THR A 92 -1.90 -1.77 3.84
CA THR A 92 -2.15 -1.56 2.42
C THR A 92 -3.25 -2.48 1.91
N HIS A 93 -3.95 -2.07 0.85
CA HIS A 93 -4.95 -2.92 0.20
C HIS A 93 -4.28 -3.88 -0.80
N TRP A 94 -3.45 -3.37 -1.71
CA TRP A 94 -2.67 -4.23 -2.60
C TRP A 94 -1.36 -4.66 -1.94
N SER A 95 -0.90 -5.87 -2.27
CA SER A 95 0.33 -6.40 -1.68
C SER A 95 1.56 -5.57 -2.11
N PRO A 96 2.39 -5.11 -1.15
CA PRO A 96 3.62 -4.36 -1.44
C PRO A 96 4.79 -5.27 -1.83
N SER A 97 4.60 -6.59 -1.89
CA SER A 97 5.65 -7.56 -2.16
C SER A 97 5.26 -8.60 -3.21
N ARG A 98 6.25 -8.99 -4.03
CA ARG A 98 6.23 -10.13 -4.94
C ARG A 98 7.28 -11.19 -4.58
N LEU A 99 7.73 -11.22 -3.33
CA LEU A 99 8.71 -12.20 -2.87
C LEU A 99 8.17 -13.64 -2.95
N PRO A 100 9.06 -14.65 -3.10
CA PRO A 100 8.65 -16.05 -3.06
C PRO A 100 7.86 -16.39 -1.78
N GLY A 101 6.76 -17.11 -1.94
CA GLY A 101 5.89 -17.50 -0.82
C GLY A 101 4.83 -16.46 -0.43
N VAL A 102 4.87 -15.24 -0.98
CA VAL A 102 3.82 -14.21 -0.75
C VAL A 102 2.60 -14.45 -1.64
N THR A 103 2.79 -15.08 -2.80
CA THR A 103 1.72 -15.42 -3.75
C THR A 103 1.41 -16.91 -3.67
N ASP A 104 0.13 -17.28 -3.61
CA ASP A 104 -0.32 -18.67 -3.73
C ASP A 104 0.25 -19.27 -5.03
N PRO A 105 0.90 -20.45 -4.99
CA PRO A 105 1.50 -21.09 -6.16
C PRO A 105 0.60 -21.15 -7.39
N LYS A 106 -0.74 -21.27 -7.21
CA LYS A 106 -1.69 -21.31 -8.33
C LYS A 106 -1.79 -20.00 -9.12
N HIS A 107 -1.33 -18.88 -8.54
CA HIS A 107 -1.39 -17.54 -9.14
C HIS A 107 -0.04 -17.02 -9.64
N MET A 108 1.09 -17.70 -9.37
CA MET A 108 2.44 -17.20 -9.69
C MET A 108 2.69 -16.88 -11.17
N ARG A 109 1.94 -17.51 -12.09
CA ARG A 109 2.07 -17.30 -13.55
C ARG A 109 0.90 -16.50 -14.13
N SER A 110 0.08 -15.88 -13.28
CA SER A 110 -1.07 -15.12 -13.73
C SER A 110 -0.62 -13.87 -14.49
N PRO A 111 -1.13 -13.62 -15.71
CA PRO A 111 -0.77 -12.43 -16.49
C PRO A 111 -1.31 -11.13 -15.85
N ILE A 112 -2.21 -11.24 -14.87
CA ILE A 112 -2.81 -10.11 -14.17
C ILE A 112 -2.26 -9.89 -12.76
N THR A 113 -1.17 -10.58 -12.40
CA THR A 113 -0.53 -10.47 -11.06
C THR A 113 -0.22 -9.02 -10.69
N SER A 114 0.19 -8.21 -11.66
CA SER A 114 0.50 -6.80 -11.45
C SER A 114 -0.69 -5.94 -11.08
N GLY A 115 -1.92 -6.40 -11.32
CA GLY A 115 -3.12 -5.77 -10.81
C GLY A 115 -3.37 -6.00 -9.31
N PHE A 116 -2.69 -6.97 -8.66
CA PHE A 116 -2.90 -7.32 -7.25
C PHE A 116 -1.72 -6.99 -6.33
N SER A 117 -0.51 -6.86 -6.89
CA SER A 117 0.70 -6.63 -6.10
C SER A 117 1.74 -5.82 -6.84
N THR A 118 2.58 -5.14 -6.10
CA THR A 118 3.80 -4.49 -6.59
C THR A 118 5.00 -4.94 -5.75
N ASN A 119 6.22 -4.64 -6.18
CA ASN A 119 7.42 -5.04 -5.45
C ASN A 119 8.15 -3.81 -4.92
N LEU A 120 7.94 -3.49 -3.64
CA LEU A 120 8.54 -2.32 -2.98
C LEU A 120 9.83 -2.63 -2.21
N VAL A 121 10.42 -3.83 -2.36
CA VAL A 121 11.60 -4.25 -1.57
C VAL A 121 12.81 -3.33 -1.66
N ASN A 122 12.89 -2.48 -2.69
CA ASN A 122 13.97 -1.51 -2.86
C ASN A 122 13.57 -0.07 -2.48
N GLU A 123 12.32 0.14 -2.06
CA GLU A 123 11.80 1.46 -1.72
C GLU A 123 12.18 1.84 -0.28
N PRO A 124 12.44 3.14 0.00
CA PRO A 124 12.72 3.64 1.34
C PRO A 124 11.71 3.17 2.39
N CYS A 125 10.42 3.17 2.04
CA CYS A 125 9.35 2.73 2.93
C CYS A 125 9.45 1.26 3.37
N PHE A 126 10.23 0.44 2.67
CA PHE A 126 10.41 -0.98 2.96
C PHE A 126 11.79 -1.31 3.55
N ASN A 127 12.74 -0.38 3.43
CA ASN A 127 14.12 -0.56 3.88
C ASN A 127 14.41 0.03 5.26
N SER A 128 13.50 0.83 5.80
CA SER A 128 13.64 1.41 7.13
C SER A 128 13.67 0.35 8.23
N ILE A 129 14.66 0.41 9.13
CA ILE A 129 14.77 -0.50 10.29
C ILE A 129 13.59 -0.39 11.27
N LYS A 130 12.86 0.72 11.22
CA LYS A 130 11.69 0.97 12.06
C LYS A 130 10.44 0.29 11.49
N VAL A 131 10.39 0.03 10.19
CA VAL A 131 9.28 -0.69 9.55
C VAL A 131 9.33 -2.15 9.97
N LYS A 132 8.20 -2.65 10.47
CA LYS A 132 8.05 -4.03 10.92
C LYS A 132 7.22 -4.81 9.90
N VAL A 133 7.76 -5.96 9.50
CA VAL A 133 7.15 -6.92 8.57
C VAL A 133 6.56 -8.07 9.37
#